data_AF-A0A7W6KL56-F1
#
_entry.id   AF-A0A7W6KL56-F1
#
_cell.length_a   1.000
_cell.length_b   1.000
_cell.length_c   1.000
_cell.angle_alpha   90.00
_cell.angle_beta   90.00
_cell.angle_gamma   90.00
#
_symmetry.space_group_name_H-M   'P 1'
#
loop_
_entity.id
_entity.type
_entity.pdbx_description
1 polymer ?
#
loop_
_entity_poly.entity_id
_entity_poly.type
_entity_poly.pdbx_seq_one_letter_code
_entity_poly.pdbx_strand_id
1 'polypeptide(L)' 'MAKRETQWRKVDVTRAIEAVKAGGVDVGRVEIDGGKIVIVSSADTNAAPSPFDDWLKSNAR' A
#
# COMPACT_ATOMS: atom_id res chain seq x y z
N MET A 1 20.76 16.77 -9.48
CA MET A 1 20.73 15.36 -9.03
C MET A 1 20.42 14.49 -10.24
N ALA A 2 21.30 13.55 -10.61
CA ALA A 2 21.04 12.66 -11.75
C ALA A 2 19.89 11.71 -11.39
N LYS A 3 18.84 11.68 -12.22
CA LYS A 3 17.71 10.76 -12.06
C LYS A 3 18.23 9.35 -12.33
N ARG A 4 18.37 8.52 -11.29
CA ARG A 4 18.69 7.10 -11.47
C ARG A 4 17.52 6.45 -12.20
N GLU A 5 17.79 5.97 -13.41
CA GLU A 5 16.80 5.18 -14.14
C GLU A 5 16.51 3.91 -13.35
N THR A 6 15.23 3.56 -13.29
CA THR A 6 14.79 2.39 -12.55
C THR A 6 15.06 1.14 -13.36
N GLN A 7 15.66 0.13 -12.71
CA GLN A 7 16.10 -1.10 -13.39
C GLN A 7 14.94 -2.07 -13.72
N TRP A 8 13.74 -1.78 -13.23
CA TRP A 8 12.56 -2.63 -13.41
C TRP A 8 11.59 -2.01 -14.41
N ARG A 9 10.89 -2.86 -15.16
CA ARG A 9 9.84 -2.45 -16.09
C ARG A 9 8.49 -2.50 -15.40
N LYS A 10 7.55 -1.68 -15.87
CA LYS A 10 6.17 -1.68 -15.36
C LYS A 10 5.53 -3.09 -15.41
N VAL A 11 5.84 -3.87 -16.45
CA VAL A 11 5.37 -5.27 -16.60
C VAL A 11 5.84 -6.18 -15.47
N ASP A 12 7.03 -5.96 -14.94
CA ASP A 12 7.57 -6.77 -13.84
C ASP A 12 6.77 -6.52 -12.55
N VAL A 13 6.43 -5.26 -12.29
CA VAL A 13 5.59 -4.84 -11.16
C VAL A 13 4.17 -5.38 -11.29
N THR A 14 3.58 -5.30 -12.49
CA THR A 14 2.23 -5.85 -12.73
C THR A 14 2.17 -7.35 -12.48
N ARG A 15 3.15 -8.12 -12.97
CA ARG A 15 3.22 -9.58 -12.74
C ARG A 15 3.37 -9.91 -11.27
N ALA A 16 4.18 -9.16 -10.53
CA ALA A 16 4.32 -9.35 -9.09
C ALA A 16 2.99 -9.11 -8.36
N ILE A 17 2.25 -8.06 -8.71
CA ILE A 17 0.93 -7.77 -8.12
C ILE A 17 -0.07 -8.89 -8.41
N GLU A 18 -0.09 -9.42 -9.64
CA GLU A 18 -0.96 -10.54 -9.99
C GLU A 18 -0.64 -11.81 -9.19
N ALA A 19 0.64 -12.13 -9.02
CA ALA A 19 1.08 -13.26 -8.20
C ALA A 19 0.70 -13.08 -6.71
N VAL A 20 0.85 -11.86 -6.18
CA VAL A 20 0.45 -11.50 -4.81
C VAL A 20 -1.06 -11.66 -4.61
N LYS A 21 -1.87 -11.22 -5.58
CA LYS A 21 -3.33 -11.42 -5.58
C LYS A 21 -3.71 -12.90 -5.64
N ALA A 22 -3.04 -13.68 -6.49
CA ALA A 22 -3.24 -15.13 -6.56
C ALA A 22 -2.85 -15.84 -5.26
N GLY A 23 -1.89 -15.28 -4.51
CA GLY A 23 -1.51 -15.71 -3.16
C GLY A 23 -2.47 -15.30 -2.05
N GLY A 24 -3.61 -14.69 -2.38
CA GLY A 24 -4.67 -14.33 -1.42
C GLY A 24 -4.48 -12.98 -0.73
N VAL A 25 -3.50 -12.17 -1.14
CA VAL A 25 -3.34 -10.80 -0.64
C VAL A 25 -4.17 -9.85 -1.49
N ASP A 26 -5.14 -9.20 -0.87
CA ASP A 26 -5.95 -8.20 -1.56
C ASP A 26 -5.19 -6.87 -1.70
N VAL A 27 -5.17 -6.31 -2.91
CA VAL A 27 -4.41 -5.11 -3.27
C VAL A 27 -5.36 -4.04 -3.79
N GLY A 28 -5.46 -2.93 -3.05
CA GLY A 28 -6.49 -1.91 -3.24
C GLY A 28 -6.04 -0.76 -4.14
N ARG A 29 -4.84 -0.21 -3.91
CA ARG A 29 -4.29 0.89 -4.72
C ARG A 29 -2.86 0.59 -5.12
N VAL A 30 -2.55 0.88 -6.39
CA VAL A 30 -1.20 0.77 -6.94
C VAL A 30 -0.88 2.07 -7.67
N GLU A 31 0.22 2.70 -7.29
CA GLU A 31 0.75 3.88 -7.97
C GLU A 31 2.19 3.64 -8.38
N ILE A 32 2.50 4.00 -9.62
CA ILE A 32 3.83 3.84 -10.21
C ILE A 32 4.20 5.19 -10.82
N ASP A 33 5.20 5.86 -10.24
CA ASP A 33 5.69 7.15 -10.73
C ASP A 33 7.22 7.20 -10.69
N GLY A 34 7.84 7.43 -11.85
CA GLY A 34 9.25 7.85 -11.95
C GLY A 34 10.30 6.97 -11.27
N GLY A 35 9.98 5.71 -10.93
CA GLY A 35 10.84 4.80 -10.19
C GLY A 35 10.46 4.59 -8.72
N LYS A 36 9.31 5.12 -8.29
CA LYS A 36 8.65 4.86 -7.02
C LYS A 36 7.44 3.97 -7.28
N ILE A 37 7.25 2.98 -6.41
CA ILE A 37 6.07 2.11 -6.38
C ILE A 37 5.41 2.30 -5.03
N VAL A 38 4.11 2.60 -5.01
CA VAL A 38 3.29 2.62 -3.81
C VAL A 38 2.20 1.58 -3.99
N ILE A 39 2.12 0.62 -3.08
CA ILE A 39 1.08 -0.42 -3.06
C ILE A 39 0.39 -0.34 -1.71
N VAL A 40 -0.93 -0.24 -1.74
CA VAL A 40 -1.80 -0.26 -0.56
C VAL A 40 -2.60 -1.55 -0.62
N SER A 41 -2.49 -2.39 0.41
CA SER A 41 -3.34 -3.57 0.57
C SER A 41 -4.79 -3.16 0.75
N SER A 42 -5.74 -3.93 0.22
CA SER A 42 -7.17 -3.71 0.45
C SER A 42 -7.61 -4.11 1.85
N ALA A 43 -6.69 -4.63 2.69
CA ALA A 43 -6.98 -4.92 4.09
C ALA A 43 -7.70 -3.72 4.70
N ASP A 44 -8.95 -3.96 5.12
CA ASP A 44 -9.77 -2.98 5.78
C ASP A 44 -8.92 -2.25 6.81
N THR A 45 -9.11 -0.95 6.90
CA THR A 45 -8.61 -0.06 7.95
C THR A 45 -9.16 -0.46 9.35
N ASN A 46 -9.48 -1.72 9.58
CA ASN A 46 -9.63 -2.35 10.88
C ASN A 46 -8.24 -2.66 11.45
N ALA A 47 -7.39 -1.64 11.52
CA ALA A 47 -6.41 -1.64 12.58
C ALA A 47 -7.21 -1.72 13.88
N ALA A 48 -6.90 -2.69 14.75
CA ALA A 48 -7.52 -2.75 16.06
C ALA A 48 -7.41 -1.36 16.71
N PRO A 49 -8.52 -0.79 17.24
CA PRO A 49 -8.51 0.57 17.76
C PRO A 49 -7.39 0.70 18.78
N SER A 50 -6.56 1.73 18.59
CA SER A 50 -5.48 2.00 19.53
C SER A 50 -6.07 2.56 20.83
N PRO A 51 -5.35 2.45 21.96
CA PRO A 51 -5.76 3.12 23.21
C PRO A 51 -6.01 4.63 23.03
N PHE A 52 -5.35 5.27 22.06
CA PHE A 52 -5.56 6.67 21.72
C PHE A 52 -6.89 6.90 20.99
N ASP A 53 -7.28 6.01 20.07
CA ASP A 53 -8.57 6.07 19.36
C ASP A 53 -9.74 5.90 20.34
N ASP A 54 -9.57 5.04 21.35
CA ASP A 54 -10.57 4.86 22.40
C ASP A 54 -10.65 6.05 23.35
N TRP A 55 -9.52 6.68 23.68
CA TRP A 55 -9.51 7.93 24.45
C TRP A 55 -10.20 9.07 23.71
N LEU A 56 -9.95 9.22 22.40
CA LEU A 56 -10.58 10.23 21.53
C LEU A 56 -12.11 10.17 21.58
N LYS A 57 -12.70 8.97 21.53
CA LYS A 57 -14.17 8.79 21.59
C LYS A 57 -14.81 9.39 22.84
N SER A 58 -14.09 9.41 23.96
CA SER A 58 -14.60 9.90 25.25
C SER A 58 -14.17 11.31 25.60
N ASN A 59 -13.13 11.85 24.96
CA ASN A 59 -12.47 13.10 25.38
C ASN A 59 -12.39 14.19 24.30
N ALA A 60 -12.69 13.88 23.02
CA ALA A 60 -12.82 14.89 21.98
C ALA A 60 -14.20 15.56 22.06
N ARG A 61 -14.36 16.51 22.98
CA ARG A 61 -15.44 17.51 22.98
C ARG A 61 -14.85 18.90 23.01
#